data_AF-A0A8S3Z1D0-F1
#
_entry.id   AF-A0A8S3Z1D0-F1
#
_cell.length_a   1.000
_cell.length_b   1.000
_cell.length_c   1.000
_cell.angle_alpha   90.00
_cell.angle_beta   90.00
_cell.angle_gamma   90.00
#
_symmetry.space_group_name_H-M   'P 1'
#
loop_
_entity.id
_entity.type
_entity.pdbx_description
1 polymer ?
#
loop_
_entity_poly.entity_id
_entity_poly.type
_entity_poly.pdbx_seq_one_letter_code
_entity_poly.pdbx_strand_id
1 'polypeptide(L)'
;MNQSVFSAAGRIDVSWFHKHGVCQMIVFITYVCGFLSVWMVVMVTLENYIRICHPHQVHTWCTPGKARVVLLVLGLTAVFCYNFPLWTTYSDTTQNKSICSLNPGYSNFNEGLTYFDTAMTLVIPAILVFSFMCGIFVSLLAVYKRNKRMKKL
;
A
#
# COMPACT_ATOMS: atom_id res chain seq x y z
N MET A 1 -12.73 -0.57 9.48
CA MET A 1 -12.20 0.69 8.94
C MET A 1 -12.60 0.96 7.47
N ASN A 2 -13.56 0.19 6.90
CA ASN A 2 -13.98 0.29 5.49
C ASN A 2 -15.18 1.23 5.24
N GLN A 3 -15.67 1.92 6.27
CA GLN A 3 -16.84 2.81 6.19
C GLN A 3 -16.45 4.29 6.00
N SER A 4 -15.18 4.65 6.22
CA SER A 4 -14.69 6.03 6.19
C SER A 4 -14.27 6.52 4.80
N VAL A 5 -13.95 5.63 3.85
CA VAL A 5 -13.69 6.04 2.46
C VAL A 5 -14.99 6.45 1.75
N PHE A 6 -16.10 5.79 2.09
CA PHE A 6 -17.40 6.06 1.46
C PHE A 6 -18.13 7.30 2.06
N SER A 7 -17.86 7.66 3.32
CA SER A 7 -18.46 8.85 3.96
C SER A 7 -17.83 10.19 3.53
N ALA A 8 -16.61 10.20 2.98
CA ALA A 8 -16.01 11.43 2.45
C ALA A 8 -16.55 11.83 1.07
N ALA A 9 -17.23 10.91 0.36
CA ALA A 9 -18.04 11.21 -0.82
C ALA A 9 -19.42 11.77 -0.40
N GLY A 10 -19.42 12.78 0.47
CA GLY A 10 -20.62 13.49 0.86
C GLY A 10 -21.37 14.01 -0.36
N ARG A 11 -22.62 13.57 -0.53
CA ARG A 11 -23.62 14.14 -1.45
C ARG A 11 -23.31 14.05 -2.95
N ILE A 12 -22.88 12.90 -3.45
CA ILE A 12 -22.93 12.69 -4.90
C ILE A 12 -23.87 11.52 -5.18
N ASP A 13 -25.14 11.86 -5.42
CA ASP A 13 -26.19 10.96 -5.90
C ASP A 13 -25.87 10.60 -7.36
N VAL A 14 -24.84 9.78 -7.58
CA VAL A 14 -24.50 9.27 -8.92
C VAL A 14 -25.00 7.85 -9.00
N SER A 15 -26.24 7.73 -9.49
CA SER A 15 -26.91 6.49 -9.88
C SER A 15 -26.09 5.58 -10.82
N TRP A 16 -25.01 6.08 -11.42
CA TRP A 16 -24.04 5.29 -12.21
C TRP A 16 -23.06 4.47 -11.38
N PHE A 17 -22.68 4.89 -10.16
CA PHE A 17 -21.77 4.09 -9.32
C PHE A 17 -22.38 2.74 -8.91
N HIS A 18 -23.71 2.71 -8.90
CA HIS A 18 -24.56 1.60 -8.55
C HIS A 18 -24.87 0.69 -9.76
N LYS A 19 -24.34 0.99 -10.95
CA LYS A 19 -24.41 0.09 -12.11
C LYS A 19 -23.53 -1.13 -11.88
N HIS A 20 -24.04 -2.31 -12.24
CA HIS A 20 -23.36 -3.59 -12.17
C HIS A 20 -21.94 -3.47 -12.76
N GLY A 21 -20.91 -3.78 -11.97
CA GLY A 21 -19.50 -3.72 -12.36
C GLY A 21 -18.76 -2.42 -11.99
N VAL A 22 -19.39 -1.25 -11.96
CA VAL A 22 -18.69 0.03 -11.68
C VAL A 22 -18.20 0.09 -10.23
N CYS A 23 -19.09 -0.22 -9.29
CA CYS A 23 -18.73 -0.26 -7.87
C CYS A 23 -17.61 -1.25 -7.58
N GLN A 24 -17.70 -2.42 -8.20
CA GLN A 24 -16.74 -3.50 -8.06
C GLN A 24 -15.34 -3.07 -8.54
N MET A 25 -15.25 -2.36 -9.66
CA MET A 25 -14.00 -1.80 -10.18
C MET A 25 -13.42 -0.71 -9.26
N ILE A 26 -14.26 0.15 -8.69
CA ILE A 26 -13.79 1.24 -7.80
C ILE A 26 -13.24 0.70 -6.50
N VAL A 27 -13.92 -0.28 -5.91
CA VAL A 27 -13.45 -0.96 -4.70
C VAL A 27 -12.09 -1.60 -4.98
N PHE A 28 -11.95 -2.33 -6.09
CA PHE A 28 -10.69 -2.92 -6.51
C PHE A 28 -9.56 -1.89 -6.68
N ILE A 29 -9.81 -0.82 -7.43
CA ILE A 29 -8.82 0.24 -7.68
C ILE A 29 -8.39 0.88 -6.37
N THR A 30 -9.31 1.10 -5.43
CA THR A 30 -9.02 1.70 -4.12
C THR A 30 -8.07 0.83 -3.31
N TYR A 31 -8.31 -0.49 -3.24
CA TYR A 31 -7.42 -1.42 -2.54
C TYR A 31 -6.03 -1.47 -3.17
N VAL A 32 -5.97 -1.63 -4.49
CA VAL A 32 -4.69 -1.68 -5.23
C VAL A 32 -3.91 -0.37 -5.06
N CYS A 33 -4.58 0.78 -5.15
CA CYS A 33 -3.96 2.08 -4.96
C CYS A 33 -3.43 2.26 -3.53
N GLY A 34 -4.19 1.84 -2.51
CA GLY A 34 -3.77 1.87 -1.12
C GLY A 34 -2.51 1.03 -0.88
N PHE A 35 -2.51 -0.21 -1.36
CA PHE A 35 -1.36 -1.11 -1.25
C PHE A 35 -0.12 -0.53 -1.95
N LEU A 36 -0.25 -0.12 -3.22
CA LEU A 36 0.88 0.45 -3.98
C LEU A 36 1.45 1.71 -3.32
N SER A 37 0.60 2.59 -2.79
CA SER A 37 1.03 3.81 -2.10
C SER A 37 1.95 3.51 -0.91
N VAL A 38 1.59 2.52 -0.09
CA VAL A 38 2.41 2.16 1.07
C VAL A 38 3.76 1.57 0.65
N TRP A 39 3.77 0.67 -0.34
CA TRP A 39 5.03 0.10 -0.84
C TRP A 39 5.92 1.14 -1.52
N MET A 40 5.34 2.13 -2.19
CA MET A 40 6.07 3.29 -2.72
C MET A 40 6.81 4.05 -1.60
N VAL A 41 6.17 4.27 -0.44
CA VAL A 41 6.81 4.92 0.71
C VAL A 41 8.00 4.11 1.24
N VAL A 42 7.87 2.78 1.33
CA VAL A 42 8.97 1.90 1.75
C VAL A 42 10.14 2.01 0.77
N MET A 43 9.86 2.00 -0.54
CA MET A 43 10.90 2.13 -1.57
C MET A 43 11.61 3.47 -1.50
N VAL A 44 10.88 4.59 -1.38
CA VAL A 44 11.48 5.93 -1.20
C VAL A 44 12.35 5.98 0.05
N THR A 45 11.92 5.32 1.14
CA THR A 45 12.70 5.23 2.39
C THR A 45 14.01 4.46 2.18
N LEU A 46 13.95 3.34 1.45
CA LEU A 46 15.13 2.56 1.08
C LEU A 46 16.10 3.37 0.20
N GLU A 47 15.60 4.08 -0.80
CA GLU A 47 16.41 4.94 -1.66
C GLU A 47 17.15 6.01 -0.85
N ASN A 48 16.45 6.64 0.10
CA ASN A 48 17.05 7.62 1.01
C ASN A 48 18.08 6.97 1.94
N TYR A 49 17.83 5.77 2.46
CA TYR A 49 18.79 5.03 3.28
C TYR A 49 20.08 4.72 2.51
N ILE A 50 19.96 4.22 1.27
CA ILE A 50 21.12 3.89 0.41
C ILE A 50 21.93 5.15 0.10
N ARG A 51 21.26 6.28 -0.26
CA ARG A 51 21.95 7.55 -0.53
C ARG A 51 22.74 8.06 0.67
N ILE A 52 22.20 7.92 1.89
CA ILE A 52 22.84 8.43 3.11
C ILE A 52 23.96 7.51 3.60
N CYS A 53 23.74 6.20 3.63
CA CYS A 53 24.70 5.25 4.19
C CYS A 53 25.80 4.84 3.20
N HIS A 54 25.47 4.76 1.90
CA HIS A 54 26.36 4.24 0.87
C HIS A 54 26.39 5.15 -0.38
N PRO A 55 26.93 6.39 -0.27
CA PRO A 55 26.96 7.35 -1.37
C PRO A 55 27.65 6.83 -2.64
N HIS A 56 28.59 5.89 -2.52
CA HIS A 56 29.32 5.30 -3.66
C HIS A 56 28.55 4.18 -4.40
N GLN A 57 27.54 3.56 -3.78
CA GLN A 57 26.81 2.42 -4.38
C GLN A 57 25.43 2.82 -4.94
N VAL A 58 25.04 4.09 -4.82
CA VAL A 58 23.75 4.61 -5.31
C VAL A 58 23.53 4.29 -6.79
N HIS A 59 24.56 4.38 -7.62
CA HIS A 59 24.46 4.15 -9.06
C HIS A 59 24.13 2.69 -9.43
N THR A 60 24.53 1.72 -8.60
CA THR A 60 24.35 0.28 -8.91
C THR A 60 23.05 -0.29 -8.34
N TRP A 61 22.60 0.23 -7.19
CA TRP A 61 21.45 -0.33 -6.45
C TRP A 61 20.14 0.44 -6.67
N CYS A 62 20.22 1.75 -6.93
CA CYS A 62 19.06 2.63 -7.11
C CYS A 62 18.64 2.69 -8.60
N THR A 63 18.51 1.54 -9.27
CA THR A 63 18.04 1.53 -10.67
C THR A 63 16.51 1.65 -10.69
N PRO A 64 15.92 2.69 -11.30
CA PRO A 64 14.46 2.86 -11.35
C PRO A 64 13.75 1.69 -12.05
N GLY A 65 14.45 0.96 -12.94
CA GLY A 65 13.93 -0.24 -13.57
C GLY A 65 13.60 -1.36 -12.59
N LYS A 66 14.39 -1.55 -11.53
CA LYS A 66 14.16 -2.59 -10.52
C LYS A 66 12.97 -2.23 -9.63
N ALA A 67 12.89 -0.97 -9.21
CA ALA A 67 11.73 -0.46 -8.46
C ALA A 67 10.43 -0.62 -9.27
N ARG A 68 10.46 -0.31 -10.57
CA ARG A 68 9.31 -0.48 -11.45
C ARG A 68 8.89 -1.95 -11.61
N VAL A 69 9.85 -2.87 -11.70
CA VAL A 69 9.57 -4.32 -11.74
C VAL A 69 8.95 -4.79 -10.42
N VAL A 70 9.47 -4.35 -9.27
CA VAL A 70 8.91 -4.70 -7.96
C VAL A 70 7.47 -4.19 -7.82
N LEU A 71 7.20 -2.96 -8.25
CA LEU A 71 5.85 -2.39 -8.26
C LEU A 71 4.91 -3.13 -9.22
N LEU A 72 5.39 -3.56 -10.39
CA LEU A 72 4.61 -4.36 -11.32
C LEU A 72 4.29 -5.74 -10.74
N VAL A 73 5.24 -6.40 -10.10
CA VAL A 73 5.03 -7.71 -9.46
C VAL A 73 4.09 -7.58 -8.26
N LEU A 74 4.25 -6.55 -7.43
CA LEU A 74 3.34 -6.25 -6.32
C LEU A 74 1.93 -5.93 -6.83
N GLY A 75 1.82 -5.12 -7.88
CA GLY A 75 0.55 -4.80 -8.53
C GLY A 75 -0.13 -6.03 -9.13
N LEU A 76 0.62 -6.90 -9.83
CA LEU A 76 0.09 -8.15 -10.38
C LEU A 76 -0.34 -9.13 -9.29
N THR A 77 0.44 -9.25 -8.21
CA THR A 77 0.08 -10.07 -7.04
C THR A 77 -1.20 -9.54 -6.38
N ALA A 78 -1.30 -8.22 -6.19
CA ALA A 78 -2.51 -7.58 -5.69
C ALA A 78 -3.70 -7.86 -6.62
N VAL A 79 -3.55 -7.65 -7.93
CA VAL A 79 -4.59 -7.95 -8.92
C VAL A 79 -5.03 -9.40 -8.81
N PHE A 80 -4.11 -10.36 -8.74
CA PHE A 80 -4.43 -11.79 -8.59
C PHE A 80 -5.18 -12.10 -7.28
N CYS A 81 -4.73 -11.54 -6.16
CA CYS A 81 -5.34 -11.75 -4.86
C CYS A 81 -6.74 -11.10 -4.76
N TYR A 82 -6.93 -9.89 -5.29
CA TYR A 82 -8.22 -9.19 -5.26
C TYR A 82 -9.18 -9.62 -6.38
N ASN A 83 -8.73 -10.35 -7.42
CA ASN A 83 -9.61 -10.93 -8.44
C ASN A 83 -10.55 -12.00 -7.85
N PHE A 84 -10.13 -12.70 -6.78
CA PHE A 84 -10.95 -13.70 -6.10
C PHE A 84 -12.16 -13.10 -5.35
N PRO A 85 -11.99 -12.07 -4.50
CA PRO A 85 -13.11 -11.34 -3.88
C PRO A 85 -14.10 -10.74 -4.88
N LEU A 86 -13.58 -10.30 -6.03
CA LEU A 86 -14.37 -9.69 -7.10
C LEU A 86 -15.43 -10.66 -7.66
N TRP A 87 -15.13 -11.95 -7.78
CA TRP A 87 -16.12 -12.93 -8.22
C TRP A 87 -17.16 -13.24 -7.13
N THR A 88 -16.82 -13.08 -5.86
CA THR A 88 -17.72 -13.38 -4.73
C THR A 88 -18.62 -12.21 -4.31
N THR A 89 -18.48 -11.04 -4.92
CA THR A 89 -19.30 -9.86 -4.58
C THR A 89 -20.58 -9.89 -5.42
N TYR A 90 -21.75 -9.90 -4.77
CA TYR A 90 -23.06 -9.91 -5.45
C TYR A 90 -23.74 -8.55 -5.25
N SER A 91 -24.30 -7.96 -6.31
CA SER A 91 -25.15 -6.78 -6.17
C SER A 91 -26.56 -7.23 -5.82
N ASP A 92 -26.90 -7.19 -4.53
CA ASP A 92 -28.27 -7.44 -4.11
C ASP A 92 -29.12 -6.20 -4.35
N THR A 93 -30.27 -6.38 -4.99
CA THR A 93 -31.23 -5.29 -5.26
C THR A 93 -32.22 -5.21 -4.11
N THR A 94 -31.74 -4.81 -2.93
CA THR A 94 -32.63 -4.64 -1.76
C THR A 94 -33.11 -3.19 -1.73
N GLN A 95 -34.39 -2.96 -2.05
CA GLN A 95 -35.06 -1.65 -2.00
C GLN A 95 -34.49 -0.55 -2.94
N ASN A 96 -34.53 -0.75 -4.25
CA ASN A 96 -34.30 0.31 -5.26
C ASN A 96 -32.94 1.06 -5.15
N LYS A 97 -31.99 0.50 -4.40
CA LYS A 97 -30.58 0.91 -4.30
C LYS A 97 -29.73 -0.34 -4.46
N SER A 98 -28.95 -0.43 -5.53
CA SER A 98 -27.94 -1.46 -5.78
C SER A 98 -26.69 -1.29 -4.90
N ILE A 99 -26.85 -1.64 -3.62
CA ILE A 99 -25.78 -1.59 -2.64
C ILE A 99 -24.73 -2.65 -2.96
N CYS A 100 -23.44 -2.30 -2.87
CA CYS A 100 -22.36 -3.24 -3.10
C CYS A 100 -22.09 -4.00 -1.81
N SER A 101 -22.60 -5.23 -1.75
CA SER A 101 -22.49 -6.08 -0.57
C SER A 101 -21.62 -7.29 -0.87
N LEU A 102 -20.75 -7.62 0.09
CA LEU A 102 -20.01 -8.88 0.06
C LEU A 102 -20.96 -10.04 0.34
N ASN A 103 -20.86 -11.12 -0.44
CA ASN A 103 -21.67 -12.31 -0.21
C ASN A 103 -21.28 -12.96 1.14
N PRO A 104 -22.21 -13.13 2.09
CA PRO A 104 -21.93 -13.76 3.38
C PRO A 104 -21.54 -15.25 3.26
N GLY A 105 -21.80 -15.91 2.13
CA GLY A 105 -21.43 -17.32 1.89
C GLY A 105 -19.92 -17.61 1.84
N TYR A 106 -19.09 -16.57 1.61
CA TYR A 106 -17.62 -16.68 1.55
C TYR A 106 -16.92 -15.82 2.62
N SER A 107 -17.64 -15.46 3.69
CA SER A 107 -17.18 -14.57 4.76
C SER A 107 -15.85 -15.02 5.41
N ASN A 108 -15.69 -16.32 5.70
CA ASN A 108 -14.47 -16.87 6.31
C ASN A 108 -13.22 -16.64 5.45
N PHE A 109 -13.34 -16.79 4.13
CA PHE A 109 -12.21 -16.57 3.21
C PHE A 109 -11.88 -15.08 3.08
N ASN A 110 -12.91 -14.24 3.02
CA ASN A 110 -12.73 -12.79 2.96
C ASN A 110 -12.12 -12.21 4.25
N GLU A 111 -12.49 -12.74 5.40
CA GLU A 111 -11.91 -12.34 6.69
C GLU A 111 -10.40 -12.65 6.73
N GLY A 112 -9.99 -13.84 6.29
CA GLY A 112 -8.58 -14.20 6.15
C GLY A 112 -7.82 -13.26 5.20
N LEU A 113 -8.41 -12.93 4.05
CA LEU A 113 -7.81 -12.00 3.10
C LEU A 113 -7.68 -10.57 3.66
N THR A 114 -8.69 -10.10 4.39
CA THR A 114 -8.69 -8.77 5.03
C THR A 114 -7.63 -8.68 6.12
N TYR A 115 -7.46 -9.74 6.91
CA TYR A 115 -6.41 -9.82 7.92
C TYR A 115 -5.01 -9.77 7.28
N PHE A 116 -4.82 -10.55 6.21
CA PHE A 116 -3.57 -10.57 5.46
C PHE A 116 -3.26 -9.22 4.79
N ASP A 117 -4.25 -8.59 4.18
CA ASP A 117 -4.16 -7.25 3.60
C ASP A 117 -3.70 -6.23 4.65
N THR A 118 -4.33 -6.25 5.82
CA THR A 118 -3.97 -5.36 6.94
C THR A 118 -2.53 -5.59 7.39
N ALA A 119 -2.08 -6.85 7.48
CA ALA A 119 -0.71 -7.18 7.85
C ALA A 119 0.31 -6.67 6.81
N MET A 120 0.03 -6.86 5.51
CA MET A 120 0.90 -6.42 4.44
C MET A 120 0.93 -4.91 4.23
N THR A 121 -0.18 -4.20 4.50
CA THR A 121 -0.28 -2.75 4.30
C THR A 121 0.13 -1.94 5.53
N LEU A 122 0.08 -2.51 6.74
CA LEU A 122 0.42 -1.77 7.96
C LEU A 122 1.63 -2.36 8.69
N VAL A 123 1.62 -3.65 8.97
CA VAL A 123 2.64 -4.27 9.84
C VAL A 123 3.99 -4.37 9.14
N ILE A 124 4.02 -4.95 7.94
CA ILE A 124 5.27 -5.11 7.19
C ILE A 124 5.90 -3.75 6.84
N PRO A 125 5.16 -2.77 6.30
CA PRO A 125 5.73 -1.48 5.94
C PRO A 125 6.21 -0.69 7.17
N ALA A 126 5.50 -0.77 8.31
CA ALA A 126 5.93 -0.12 9.54
C ALA A 126 7.28 -0.67 10.03
N ILE A 127 7.45 -2.00 10.03
CA ILE A 127 8.71 -2.64 10.45
C ILE A 127 9.85 -2.24 9.50
N LEU A 128 9.61 -2.27 8.19
CA LEU A 128 10.62 -1.89 7.19
C LEU A 128 11.02 -0.41 7.33
N VAL A 129 10.05 0.50 7.38
CA VAL A 129 10.31 1.94 7.55
C VAL A 129 11.05 2.19 8.86
N PHE A 130 10.64 1.56 9.96
CA PHE A 130 11.32 1.72 11.25
C PHE A 130 12.77 1.25 11.18
N SER A 131 13.03 0.08 10.58
CA SER A 131 14.40 -0.45 10.42
C SER A 131 15.29 0.48 9.60
N PHE A 132 14.77 1.04 8.50
CA PHE A 132 15.51 1.98 7.67
C PHE A 132 15.75 3.31 8.38
N MET A 133 14.75 3.83 9.10
CA MET A 133 14.88 5.06 9.89
C MET A 133 15.93 4.92 10.99
N CYS A 134 15.97 3.79 11.70
CA CYS A 134 17.04 3.50 12.66
C CYS A 134 18.41 3.49 11.97
N GLY A 135 18.53 2.85 10.81
CA GLY A 135 19.77 2.82 10.04
C GLY A 135 20.24 4.22 9.60
N ILE A 136 19.33 5.06 9.09
CA ILE A 136 19.61 6.46 8.75
C ILE A 136 20.13 7.22 9.98
N PHE A 137 19.43 7.10 11.11
CA PHE A 137 19.78 7.82 12.33
C PHE A 137 21.18 7.43 12.84
N VAL A 138 21.50 6.13 12.86
CA VAL A 138 22.83 5.63 13.26
C VAL A 138 23.92 6.19 12.35
N SER A 139 23.72 6.18 11.02
CA SER A 139 24.69 6.70 10.06
C SER A 139 24.86 8.21 10.18
N LEU A 140 23.78 8.97 10.37
CA LEU A 140 23.85 10.41 10.63
C LEU A 140 24.58 10.73 11.93
N LEU A 141 24.34 9.97 13.00
CA LEU A 141 25.07 10.14 14.26
C LEU A 141 26.56 9.82 14.11
N ALA A 142 26.92 8.80 13.34
CA ALA A 142 28.32 8.46 13.06
C ALA A 142 29.03 9.60 12.32
N VAL A 143 28.40 10.19 11.30
CA VAL A 143 28.93 11.35 10.55
C VAL A 143 29.00 12.59 11.45
N TYR A 144 27.96 12.87 12.23
CA TYR A 144 27.94 14.01 13.17
C TYR A 144 29.08 13.90 14.21
N LYS A 145 29.30 12.71 14.80
CA LYS A 145 30.41 12.48 15.73
C LYS A 145 31.78 12.67 15.06
N ARG A 146 31.95 12.24 13.81
CA ARG A 146 33.19 12.48 13.03
C ARG A 146 33.43 13.97 12.81
N ASN A 147 32.42 14.73 12.37
CA ASN A 147 32.55 16.18 12.15
C ASN A 147 32.84 16.94 13.45
N LYS A 148 32.26 16.53 14.59
CA LYS A 148 32.57 17.14 15.89
C LYS A 148 34.01 16.87 16.35
N ARG A 149 34.58 15.71 16.02
CA ARG A 149 36.00 15.41 16.30
C ARG A 149 36.94 16.30 15.49
N MET A 150 36.63 16.57 14.21
CA MET A 150 37.46 17.43 13.35
C MET A 150 37.48 18.90 13.77
N LYS A 151 36.40 19.42 14.39
CA LYS A 151 36.35 20.80 14.91
C LYS A 151 37.04 21.00 16.27
N LYS A 152 37.52 19.92 16.91
CA LYS A 152 38.22 19.97 18.20
C LYS A 152 39.76 19.89 18.07
N LEU A 153 40.26 19.66 16.86
CA LEU A 153 41.67 19.76 16.47
C LEU A 153 41.91 21.14 15.87
#